data_AF-A0A497LSI8-F1
#
_entry.id   AF-A0A497LSI8-F1
#
_cell.length_a   1.000
_cell.length_b   1.000
_cell.length_c   1.000
_cell.angle_alpha   90.00
_cell.angle_beta   90.00
_cell.angle_gamma   90.00
#
_symmetry.space_group_name_H-M   'P 1'
#
loop_
_entity.id
_entity.type
_entity.pdbx_description
1 polymer ?
#
loop_
_entity_poly.entity_id
_entity_poly.type
_entity_poly.pdbx_seq_one_letter_code
_entity_poly.pdbx_strand_id
1 'polypeptide(L)'
;MPIKREEMQELVKSYREPICLNLGSHSALDAWQGQRNYGLRSIIYNTPGRARTYLQNPMAGKPGEKIEDLPRVVRRDLRVVNDPKDIKKSEDWQCVILILEKYSDIVK
;
A
#
# COMPACT_ATOMS: atom_id res chain seq x y z
N MET A 1 -24.54 -2.79 14.70
CA MET A 1 -25.05 -2.94 13.33
C MET A 1 -23.86 -3.23 12.43
N PRO A 2 -23.86 -4.29 11.60
CA PRO A 2 -22.71 -4.61 10.75
C PRO A 2 -22.57 -3.56 9.64
N ILE A 3 -21.34 -3.10 9.41
CA ILE A 3 -20.99 -2.18 8.33
C ILE A 3 -21.08 -2.95 7.00
N LYS A 4 -21.78 -2.39 6.00
CA LYS A 4 -21.92 -3.03 4.68
C LYS A 4 -20.71 -2.74 3.80
N ARG A 5 -20.38 -3.68 2.90
CA ARG A 5 -19.27 -3.51 1.94
C ARG A 5 -19.50 -2.30 1.03
N GLU A 6 -20.73 -2.15 0.54
CA GLU A 6 -21.11 -1.08 -0.39
C GLU A 6 -20.99 0.30 0.27
N GLU A 7 -21.36 0.40 1.55
CA GLU A 7 -21.22 1.61 2.34
C GLU A 7 -19.75 2.07 2.42
N MET A 8 -18.84 1.14 2.68
CA MET A 8 -17.40 1.45 2.71
C MET A 8 -16.86 1.82 1.33
N GLN A 9 -17.38 1.21 0.25
CA GLN A 9 -16.98 1.55 -1.11
C GLN A 9 -17.44 2.97 -1.49
N GLU A 10 -18.68 3.35 -1.16
CA GLU A 10 -19.17 4.71 -1.38
C GLU A 10 -18.41 5.75 -0.56
N LEU A 11 -18.07 5.43 0.69
CA LEU A 11 -17.22 6.28 1.53
C LEU A 11 -15.87 6.53 0.86
N VAL A 12 -15.19 5.49 0.37
CA VAL A 12 -13.88 5.64 -0.30
C VAL A 12 -13.98 6.48 -1.57
N LYS A 13 -15.07 6.35 -2.35
CA LYS A 13 -15.31 7.17 -3.55
C LYS A 13 -15.50 8.65 -3.24
N SER A 14 -15.88 9.02 -2.02
CA SER A 14 -16.02 10.43 -1.62
C SER A 14 -14.68 11.17 -1.49
N TYR A 15 -13.56 10.45 -1.37
CA TYR A 15 -12.23 11.04 -1.30
C TYR A 15 -11.76 11.45 -2.69
N ARG A 16 -11.18 12.65 -2.82
CA ARG A 16 -10.58 13.13 -4.08
C ARG A 16 -9.45 12.22 -4.58
N GLU A 17 -8.66 11.70 -3.66
CA GLU A 17 -7.51 10.84 -3.95
C GLU A 17 -7.32 9.87 -2.78
N PRO A 18 -8.11 8.78 -2.72
CA PRO A 18 -8.03 7.83 -1.63
C PRO A 18 -6.67 7.11 -1.66
N ILE A 19 -5.95 7.18 -0.56
CA ILE A 19 -4.73 6.40 -0.31
C ILE A 19 -5.02 5.50 0.88
N CYS A 20 -4.99 4.19 0.66
CA CYS A 20 -5.28 3.24 1.71
C CYS A 20 -4.08 3.06 2.65
N LEU A 21 -4.36 2.94 3.95
CA LEU A 21 -3.34 2.68 4.96
C LEU A 21 -3.53 1.28 5.52
N ASN A 22 -2.51 0.43 5.38
CA ASN A 22 -2.50 -0.92 5.94
C ASN A 22 -1.68 -0.91 7.23
N LEU A 23 -2.37 -1.11 8.36
CA LEU A 23 -1.77 -1.27 9.68
C LEU A 23 -1.82 -2.75 10.07
N GLY A 24 -0.67 -3.41 10.22
CA GLY A 24 -0.59 -4.81 10.67
C GLY A 24 0.08 -5.74 9.67
N SER A 25 0.17 -7.03 9.99
CA SER A 25 1.16 -7.93 9.35
C SER A 25 0.65 -9.01 8.41
N HIS A 26 -0.46 -9.66 8.69
CA HIS A 26 -0.87 -10.86 7.92
C HIS A 26 -2.00 -10.52 6.95
N SER A 27 -3.08 -9.90 7.44
CA SER A 27 -4.20 -9.42 6.62
C SER A 27 -3.82 -8.27 5.67
N ALA A 28 -2.67 -7.63 5.89
CA ALA A 28 -2.21 -6.53 5.05
C ALA A 28 -1.73 -6.97 3.66
N LEU A 29 -1.42 -8.26 3.43
CA LEU A 29 -1.17 -8.78 2.08
C LEU A 29 -2.47 -8.87 1.27
N ASP A 30 -3.55 -9.38 1.86
CA ASP A 30 -4.85 -9.46 1.20
C ASP A 30 -5.41 -8.07 0.91
N ALA A 31 -5.26 -7.15 1.87
CA ALA A 31 -5.62 -5.75 1.68
C ALA A 31 -4.80 -5.11 0.55
N TRP A 32 -3.48 -5.35 0.51
CA TRP A 32 -2.61 -4.86 -0.56
C TRP A 32 -3.04 -5.37 -1.93
N GLN A 33 -3.33 -6.67 -2.05
CA GLN A 33 -3.81 -7.26 -3.30
C GLN A 33 -5.14 -6.63 -3.73
N GLY A 34 -6.08 -6.49 -2.80
CA GLY A 34 -7.35 -5.82 -3.05
C GLY A 34 -7.16 -4.40 -3.57
N GLN A 35 -6.37 -3.60 -2.86
CA GLN A 35 -6.06 -2.21 -3.25
C GLN A 35 -5.47 -2.14 -4.65
N ARG A 36 -4.47 -2.98 -4.95
CA ARG A 36 -3.87 -3.09 -6.28
C ARG A 36 -4.90 -3.45 -7.35
N ASN A 37 -5.80 -4.39 -7.07
CA ASN A 37 -6.82 -4.83 -8.04
C ASN A 37 -7.91 -3.78 -8.30
N TYR A 38 -8.18 -2.89 -7.35
CA TYR A 38 -9.09 -1.75 -7.52
C TYR A 38 -8.39 -0.46 -7.94
N GLY A 39 -7.08 -0.50 -8.22
CA GLY A 39 -6.31 0.67 -8.66
C GLY A 39 -6.12 1.73 -7.58
N LEU A 40 -6.22 1.34 -6.31
CA LEU A 40 -6.03 2.21 -5.16
C LEU A 40 -4.55 2.20 -4.76
N ARG A 41 -4.01 3.39 -4.51
CA ARG A 41 -2.68 3.53 -3.90
C ARG A 41 -2.70 3.11 -2.45
N SER A 42 -1.60 2.55 -1.97
CA SER A 42 -1.51 2.11 -0.59
C SER A 42 -0.18 2.46 0.08
N ILE A 43 -0.25 2.68 1.39
CA ILE A 43 0.89 2.75 2.29
C ILE A 43 0.77 1.57 3.24
N ILE A 44 1.78 0.73 3.26
CA ILE A 44 1.87 -0.43 4.14
C ILE A 44 2.85 -0.11 5.23
N TYR A 45 2.35 -0.13 6.45
CA TYR A 45 3.11 0.21 7.62
C TYR A 45 3.63 -1.04 8.34
N ASN A 46 4.94 -1.14 8.52
CA ASN A 46 5.58 -2.31 9.12
C ASN A 46 6.79 -1.98 9.99
N THR A 47 7.18 -2.95 10.82
CA THR A 47 8.49 -2.99 11.48
C THR A 47 9.50 -3.79 10.65
N PRO A 48 10.83 -3.63 10.84
CA PRO A 48 11.84 -4.33 10.06
C PRO A 48 11.66 -5.85 10.01
N GLY A 49 11.30 -6.46 11.15
CA GLY A 49 11.08 -7.91 11.23
C GLY A 49 9.92 -8.41 10.38
N ARG A 50 8.91 -7.57 10.13
CA ARG A 50 7.73 -7.93 9.32
C ARG A 50 7.81 -7.45 7.88
N ALA A 51 8.58 -6.40 7.61
CA ALA A 51 8.80 -5.86 6.28
C ALA A 51 9.34 -6.92 5.30
N ARG A 52 10.12 -7.89 5.79
CA ARG A 52 10.69 -8.97 4.98
C ARG A 52 9.64 -9.69 4.12
N THR A 53 8.46 -9.98 4.67
CA THR A 53 7.38 -10.68 3.96
C THR A 53 6.90 -9.89 2.74
N TYR A 54 6.77 -8.57 2.88
CA TYR A 54 6.34 -7.67 1.81
C TYR A 54 7.42 -7.46 0.76
N LEU A 55 8.69 -7.39 1.19
CA LEU A 55 9.84 -7.23 0.30
C LEU A 55 10.09 -8.49 -0.55
N GLN A 56 9.76 -9.67 -0.04
CA GLN A 56 9.89 -10.93 -0.78
C GLN A 56 8.78 -11.13 -1.83
N ASN A 57 7.60 -10.55 -1.61
CA ASN A 57 6.43 -10.72 -2.47
C ASN A 57 5.81 -9.37 -2.85
N PRO A 58 6.55 -8.51 -3.57
CA PRO A 58 6.03 -7.20 -3.94
C PRO A 58 4.87 -7.33 -4.93
N MET A 59 3.74 -6.70 -4.62
CA MET A 59 2.61 -6.60 -5.54
C MET A 59 2.71 -5.29 -6.33
N ALA A 60 3.12 -5.40 -7.59
CA ALA A 60 3.30 -4.28 -8.50
C ALA A 60 2.41 -4.41 -9.75
N GLY A 61 2.29 -3.34 -10.52
CA GLY A 61 1.46 -3.23 -11.69
C GLY A 61 0.02 -2.82 -11.39
N LYS A 62 -0.59 -2.11 -12.33
CA LYS A 62 -1.97 -1.63 -12.28
C LYS A 62 -2.98 -2.76 -12.57
N PRO A 63 -4.28 -2.58 -12.24
CA PRO A 63 -5.33 -3.52 -12.64
C PRO A 63 -5.28 -3.82 -14.14
N GLY A 64 -5.24 -5.11 -14.49
CA GLY A 64 -5.21 -5.56 -15.89
C GLY A 64 -3.90 -5.27 -16.65
N GLU A 65 -2.88 -4.68 -16.01
CA GLU A 65 -1.59 -4.43 -16.67
C GLU A 65 -0.89 -5.75 -16.99
N LYS A 66 -0.56 -5.95 -18.26
CA LYS A 66 0.29 -7.06 -18.70
C LYS A 66 1.73 -6.77 -18.28
N ILE A 67 2.30 -7.67 -17.47
CA ILE A 67 3.67 -7.51 -16.97
C ILE A 67 4.64 -8.23 -17.92
N GLU A 68 5.48 -7.45 -18.60
CA GLU A 68 6.54 -7.97 -19.48
C GLU A 68 7.93 -7.83 -18.83
N ASP A 69 8.11 -6.84 -17.94
CA ASP A 69 9.33 -6.59 -17.17
C ASP A 69 8.95 -6.30 -15.72
N LEU A 70 8.97 -7.35 -14.89
CA LEU A 70 8.61 -7.25 -13.48
C LEU A 70 9.56 -6.32 -12.69
N PRO A 71 10.91 -6.44 -12.80
CA PRO A 71 11.83 -5.52 -12.11
C PRO A 71 11.57 -4.04 -12.41
N ARG A 72 11.33 -3.67 -13.67
CA ARG A 72 11.02 -2.29 -14.05
C ARG A 72 9.70 -1.82 -13.44
N VAL A 73 8.67 -2.66 -13.48
CA VAL A 73 7.36 -2.34 -12.90
C VAL A 73 7.45 -2.18 -11.39
N VAL A 74 8.19 -3.05 -10.69
CA VAL A 74 8.44 -2.92 -9.24
C VAL A 74 9.16 -1.61 -8.92
N ARG A 75 10.20 -1.23 -9.69
CA ARG A 75 10.90 0.06 -9.48
C ARG A 75 10.00 1.28 -9.70
N ARG A 76 9.09 1.21 -10.66
CA ARG A 76 8.11 2.27 -10.93
C ARG A 76 7.12 2.39 -9.77
N ASP A 77 6.53 1.27 -9.36
CA ASP A 77 5.33 1.25 -8.52
C ASP A 77 5.60 1.19 -7.02
N LEU A 78 6.71 0.57 -6.60
CA LEU A 78 7.02 0.36 -5.20
C LEU A 78 8.04 1.38 -4.70
N ARG A 79 7.76 1.97 -3.54
CA ARG A 79 8.74 2.73 -2.74
C ARG A 79 8.92 2.03 -1.41
N VAL A 80 10.14 2.03 -0.90
CA VAL A 80 10.47 1.57 0.45
C VAL A 80 11.15 2.72 1.15
N VAL A 81 10.57 3.19 2.24
CA VAL A 81 11.05 4.37 2.97
C VAL A 81 11.04 4.10 4.47
N ASN A 82 11.88 4.85 5.19
CA ASN A 82 11.99 4.74 6.65
C ASN A 82 11.44 5.98 7.38
N ASP A 83 11.01 7.01 6.64
CA ASP A 83 10.38 8.22 7.19
C ASP A 83 9.12 8.55 6.36
N PRO A 84 7.95 8.78 6.99
CA PRO A 84 6.74 9.22 6.29
C PRO A 84 6.93 10.50 5.46
N LYS A 85 7.86 11.38 5.85
CA LYS A 85 8.17 12.64 5.14
C LYS A 85 8.74 12.42 3.76
N ASP A 86 9.31 11.25 3.49
CA ASP A 86 9.84 10.88 2.18
C ASP A 86 8.71 10.51 1.19
N ILE A 87 7.48 10.35 1.67
CA ILE A 87 6.33 9.97 0.85
C ILE A 87 5.72 11.21 0.18
N LYS A 88 6.07 11.41 -1.10
CA LYS A 88 5.51 12.51 -1.89
C LYS A 88 4.27 12.06 -2.66
N LYS A 89 3.13 12.72 -2.43
CA LYS A 89 1.86 12.39 -3.10
C LYS A 89 1.88 12.58 -4.61
N SER A 90 2.70 13.50 -5.11
CA SER A 90 2.85 13.81 -6.54
C SER A 90 3.64 12.78 -7.34
N GLU A 91 4.27 11.80 -6.67
CA GLU A 91 5.01 10.73 -7.34
C GLU A 91 4.07 9.63 -7.87
N ASP A 92 4.59 8.86 -8.83
CA ASP A 92 3.85 7.86 -9.61
C ASP A 92 3.74 6.47 -8.95
N TRP A 93 4.10 6.37 -7.67
CA TRP A 93 4.05 5.12 -6.93
C TRP A 93 2.62 4.58 -6.80
N GLN A 94 2.50 3.27 -6.71
CA GLN A 94 1.25 2.56 -6.43
C GLN A 94 1.24 2.03 -4.99
N CYS A 95 2.40 1.66 -4.45
CA CYS A 95 2.53 1.21 -3.08
C CYS A 95 3.79 1.78 -2.43
N VAL A 96 3.68 2.15 -1.16
CA VAL A 96 4.81 2.50 -0.30
C VAL A 96 4.88 1.51 0.86
N ILE A 97 6.04 0.92 1.11
CA ILE A 97 6.33 0.19 2.34
C ILE A 97 7.07 1.17 3.26
N LEU A 98 6.41 1.59 4.33
CA LEU A 98 6.98 2.41 5.38
C LEU A 98 7.49 1.50 6.50
N ILE A 99 8.79 1.51 6.75
CA ILE A 99 9.44 0.70 7.78
C ILE A 99 9.84 1.60 8.95
N LEU A 100 9.14 1.48 10.08
CA LEU A 100 9.50 2.18 11.32
C LEU A 100 9.92 1.19 12.42
N GLU A 101 10.66 1.66 13.42
CA GLU A 101 11.12 0.79 14.51
C GLU A 101 9.96 0.18 15.30
N LYS A 102 8.95 0.99 15.64
CA LYS A 102 7.79 0.59 16.43
C LYS A 102 6.50 1.06 15.80
N TYR A 103 5.41 0.29 15.96
CA TYR A 103 4.09 0.68 15.43
C TYR A 103 3.62 2.07 15.90
N SER A 104 4.02 2.52 17.10
CA SER A 104 3.71 3.85 17.62
C SER A 104 4.37 5.02 16.90
N ASP A 105 5.38 4.79 16.05
CA ASP A 105 6.13 5.88 15.45
C ASP A 105 5.38 6.57 14.29
N ILE A 106 4.27 5.99 13.82
CA ILE A 106 3.41 6.57 12.77
C ILE A 106 2.70 7.86 13.20
N VAL A 107 2.56 8.10 14.50
CA VAL A 107 1.88 9.29 15.05
C VAL A 107 2.85 10.38 15.52
N LYS A 108 4.15 10.20 15.33
CA LYS A 108 5.19 11.19 15.65
C LYS A 108 5.46 12.10 14.47
#